data_AF-R7N4G2-F1
#
_entry.id   AF-R7N4G2-F1
#
_cell.length_a   1.000
_cell.length_b   1.000
_cell.length_c   1.000
_cell.angle_alpha   90.00
_cell.angle_beta   90.00
_cell.angle_gamma   90.00
#
_symmetry.space_group_name_H-M   'P 1'
#
loop_
_entity.id
_entity.type
_entity.pdbx_description
1 polymer ?
#
loop_
_entity_poly.entity_id
_entity_poly.type
_entity_poly.pdbx_seq_one_letter_code
_entity_poly.pdbx_strand_id
1 'polypeptide(L)'
;MIEHISNKKLLGAKTLFATHYHELTELEGKMNNVNNYCIAVKEKGDDIVFLRKIVKGGADKSYGIQVAKLAGVPDMVIDRAKEIMIQLCDNDILEKVQSIAIDQKETKHKAVKYDEVDLSQMSLFDTVTDEDVLNELKELDVSTLTPLDALNTIYRLQNKLKNRW
;
A
#
# COMPACT_ATOMS: atom_id res chain seq x y z
N MET A 1 -7.66 -17.02 -17.45
CA MET A 1 -7.62 -16.74 -18.91
C MET A 1 -6.19 -16.49 -19.39
N ILE A 2 -5.48 -15.48 -18.86
CA ILE A 2 -4.10 -15.15 -19.26
C ILE A 2 -3.18 -16.37 -19.13
N GLU A 3 -3.29 -17.14 -18.05
CA GLU A 3 -2.53 -18.38 -17.85
C GLU A 3 -2.73 -19.40 -18.97
N HIS A 4 -3.97 -19.59 -19.40
CA HIS A 4 -4.34 -20.54 -20.46
C HIS A 4 -3.76 -20.12 -21.82
N ILE A 5 -3.87 -18.82 -22.14
CA ILE A 5 -3.34 -18.26 -23.40
C ILE A 5 -1.81 -18.30 -23.43
N SER A 6 -1.19 -17.96 -22.29
CA SER A 6 0.25 -17.89 -22.11
C SER A 6 0.93 -19.26 -22.19
N ASN A 7 0.24 -20.33 -21.80
CA ASN A 7 0.79 -21.68 -21.84
C ASN A 7 1.03 -22.17 -23.29
N LYS A 8 2.31 -22.34 -23.66
CA LYS A 8 2.73 -22.83 -24.98
C LYS A 8 2.23 -24.23 -25.33
N LYS A 9 1.91 -25.07 -24.35
CA LYS A 9 1.37 -26.42 -24.58
C LYS A 9 -0.12 -26.42 -24.90
N LEU A 10 -0.83 -25.35 -24.56
CA LEU A 10 -2.27 -25.22 -24.79
C LEU A 10 -2.54 -24.34 -26.01
N LEU A 11 -2.14 -23.07 -25.95
CA LEU A 11 -2.40 -22.09 -27.00
C LEU A 11 -1.11 -21.44 -27.51
N GLY A 12 -0.34 -20.80 -26.61
CA GLY A 12 0.94 -20.17 -26.96
C GLY A 12 0.86 -19.02 -27.96
N ALA A 13 -0.31 -18.39 -28.11
CA ALA A 13 -0.53 -17.34 -29.10
C ALA A 13 0.03 -15.97 -28.65
N LYS A 14 0.52 -15.18 -29.62
CA LYS A 14 0.83 -13.75 -29.37
C LYS A 14 -0.46 -13.01 -29.04
N THR A 15 -0.52 -12.41 -27.86
CA THR A 15 -1.73 -11.78 -27.34
C THR A 15 -1.42 -10.40 -26.79
N LEU A 16 -2.25 -9.42 -27.16
CA LEU A 16 -2.32 -8.13 -26.49
C LEU A 16 -3.56 -8.14 -25.61
N PHE A 17 -3.40 -7.91 -24.31
CA PHE A 17 -4.50 -7.95 -23.36
C PHE A 17 -4.64 -6.57 -22.69
N ALA A 18 -5.68 -5.82 -23.08
CA ALA A 18 -6.01 -4.54 -22.45
C ALA A 18 -6.97 -4.77 -21.27
N THR A 19 -6.61 -4.26 -20.10
CA THR A 19 -7.37 -4.49 -18.86
C THR A 19 -7.32 -3.27 -17.94
N HIS A 20 -8.34 -3.15 -17.09
CA HIS A 20 -8.39 -2.20 -15.97
C HIS A 20 -8.10 -2.85 -14.61
N TYR A 21 -7.94 -4.18 -14.56
CA TYR A 21 -7.60 -4.91 -13.33
C TYR A 21 -6.11 -4.78 -13.03
N HIS A 22 -5.78 -4.07 -11.94
CA HIS A 22 -4.40 -3.85 -11.50
C HIS A 22 -3.75 -5.12 -10.94
N GLU A 23 -4.53 -6.02 -10.37
CA GLU A 23 -4.08 -7.29 -9.78
C GLU A 23 -3.41 -8.19 -10.82
N LEU A 24 -3.81 -8.05 -12.09
CA LEU A 24 -3.20 -8.79 -13.19
C LEU A 24 -1.77 -8.34 -13.51
N THR A 25 -1.35 -7.15 -13.04
CA THR A 25 0.04 -6.70 -13.21
C THR A 25 1.00 -7.59 -12.42
N GLU A 26 0.58 -8.19 -11.30
CA GLU A 26 1.39 -9.15 -10.55
C GLU A 26 1.70 -10.46 -11.30
N LEU A 27 1.02 -10.72 -12.42
CA LEU A 27 1.33 -11.89 -13.25
C LEU A 27 2.68 -11.75 -13.95
N GLU A 28 3.14 -10.51 -14.17
CA GLU A 28 4.53 -10.26 -14.57
C GLU A 28 5.45 -10.64 -13.40
N GLY A 29 6.33 -11.62 -13.62
CA GLY A 29 7.18 -12.21 -12.59
C GLY A 29 6.70 -13.58 -12.10
N LYS A 30 5.38 -13.83 -12.05
CA LYS A 30 4.83 -15.19 -11.84
C LYS A 30 4.88 -16.03 -13.11
N MET A 31 4.79 -15.40 -14.29
CA MET A 31 4.85 -16.05 -15.59
C MET A 31 5.96 -15.46 -16.49
N ASN A 32 6.87 -16.30 -16.98
CA ASN A 32 8.08 -15.87 -17.71
C ASN A 32 7.83 -15.17 -19.06
N ASN A 33 6.63 -15.30 -19.63
CA ASN A 33 6.26 -14.80 -20.95
C ASN A 33 5.13 -13.75 -20.91
N VAL A 34 4.83 -13.22 -19.72
CA VAL A 34 3.93 -12.10 -19.52
C VAL A 34 4.78 -10.86 -19.24
N ASN A 35 4.50 -9.77 -19.94
CA ASN A 35 5.15 -8.47 -19.72
C ASN A 35 4.05 -7.42 -19.62
N ASN A 36 4.15 -6.52 -18.65
CA ASN A 36 3.20 -5.42 -18.52
C ASN A 36 3.63 -4.21 -19.32
N TYR A 37 2.63 -3.54 -19.86
CA TYR A 37 2.79 -2.25 -20.52
C TYR A 37 1.64 -1.34 -20.12
N CYS A 38 1.94 -0.07 -19.91
CA CYS A 38 0.94 0.96 -19.60
C CYS A 38 1.10 2.16 -20.53
N ILE A 39 0.07 3.00 -20.60
CA ILE A 39 0.12 4.27 -21.33
C ILE A 39 0.79 5.30 -20.42
N ALA A 40 1.81 5.98 -20.93
CA ALA A 40 2.50 7.03 -20.21
C ALA A 40 1.55 8.22 -19.96
N VAL A 41 1.49 8.63 -18.69
CA VAL A 41 0.71 9.77 -18.21
C VAL A 41 1.67 10.79 -17.61
N LYS A 42 1.43 12.07 -17.87
CA LYS A 42 2.12 13.19 -17.22
C LYS A 42 1.15 13.93 -16.33
N GLU A 43 1.42 13.95 -15.03
CA GLU A 43 0.66 14.72 -14.05
C GLU A 43 1.06 16.21 -14.11
N LYS A 44 0.08 17.11 -14.05
CA LYS A 44 0.26 18.56 -13.98
C LYS A 44 -0.68 19.11 -12.91
N GLY A 45 -0.26 19.02 -11.66
CA GLY A 45 -1.11 19.34 -10.51
C GLY A 45 -2.30 18.38 -10.44
N ASP A 46 -3.50 18.93 -10.47
CA ASP A 46 -4.76 18.17 -10.42
C ASP A 46 -5.21 17.60 -11.78
N ASP A 47 -4.49 17.91 -12.85
CA ASP A 47 -4.80 17.46 -14.20
C ASP A 47 -3.77 16.43 -14.71
N ILE A 48 -4.18 15.62 -15.67
CA ILE A 48 -3.30 14.64 -16.33
C ILE A 48 -3.28 14.82 -17.84
N VAL A 49 -2.13 14.52 -18.45
CA VAL A 49 -1.95 14.51 -19.90
C VAL A 49 -1.52 13.12 -20.34
N PHE A 50 -2.34 12.46 -21.15
CA PHE A 50 -1.98 11.18 -21.76
C PHE A 50 -0.99 11.40 -22.90
N LEU A 51 0.23 10.87 -22.76
CA LEU A 51 1.30 11.05 -23.74
C LEU A 51 1.15 10.13 -24.96
N ARG A 52 0.10 9.28 -25.00
CA ARG A 52 -0.17 8.28 -26.06
C ARG A 52 1.04 7.39 -26.39
N LYS A 53 1.95 7.24 -25.42
CA LYS A 53 3.17 6.45 -25.54
C LYS A 53 3.03 5.22 -24.65
N ILE A 54 3.27 4.04 -25.20
CA ILE A 54 3.29 2.80 -24.42
C ILE A 54 4.67 2.69 -23.76
N VAL A 55 4.68 2.46 -22.45
CA VAL A 55 5.90 2.24 -21.65
C VAL A 55 5.81 0.90 -20.95
N LYS A 56 6.97 0.29 -20.68
CA LYS A 56 7.05 -0.99 -19.97
C LYS A 56 6.75 -0.79 -18.48
N GLY A 57 5.98 -1.70 -17.90
CA GLY A 57 5.59 -1.69 -16.49
C GLY A 57 4.07 -1.74 -16.28
N GLY A 58 3.67 -1.95 -15.03
CA GLY A 58 2.29 -1.80 -14.58
C GLY A 58 1.89 -0.31 -14.44
N ALA A 59 0.60 -0.04 -14.35
CA ALA A 59 0.15 1.26 -13.86
C ALA A 59 0.13 1.23 -12.33
N ASP A 60 0.80 2.19 -11.67
CA ASP A 60 0.87 2.25 -10.21
C ASP A 60 -0.33 2.98 -9.58
N LYS A 61 -1.13 3.66 -10.40
CA LYS A 61 -2.29 4.45 -9.96
C LYS A 61 -3.47 4.30 -10.92
N SER A 62 -4.67 4.34 -10.37
CA SER A 62 -5.91 4.50 -11.12
C SER A 62 -6.22 5.97 -11.36
N TYR A 63 -6.41 6.36 -12.62
CA TYR A 63 -6.66 7.74 -13.03
C TYR A 63 -8.15 8.05 -13.30
N GLY A 64 -9.08 7.24 -12.76
CA GLY A 64 -10.50 7.31 -13.08
C GLY A 64 -11.14 8.67 -12.75
N ILE A 65 -10.80 9.25 -11.59
CA ILE A 65 -11.30 10.56 -11.15
C ILE A 65 -10.79 11.67 -12.08
N GLN A 66 -9.52 11.60 -12.48
CA GLN A 66 -8.88 12.57 -13.37
C GLN A 66 -9.46 12.46 -14.79
N VAL A 67 -9.79 11.26 -15.26
CA VAL A 67 -10.51 11.06 -16.53
C VAL A 67 -11.92 11.64 -16.47
N ALA A 68 -12.64 11.45 -15.36
CA ALA A 68 -13.97 12.04 -15.16
C ALA A 68 -13.94 13.58 -15.18
N LYS A 69 -12.92 14.17 -14.54
CA LYS A 69 -12.69 15.63 -14.59
C LYS A 69 -12.44 16.12 -16.01
N LEU A 70 -11.58 15.42 -16.78
CA LEU A 70 -11.33 15.71 -18.19
C LEU A 70 -12.58 15.56 -19.08
N ALA A 71 -13.50 14.67 -18.70
CA ALA A 71 -14.78 14.46 -19.40
C ALA A 71 -15.83 15.53 -19.08
N GLY A 72 -15.55 16.48 -18.17
CA GLY A 72 -16.46 17.56 -17.80
C GLY A 72 -17.51 17.17 -16.75
N VAL A 73 -17.23 16.15 -15.94
CA VAL A 73 -18.07 15.82 -14.78
C VAL A 73 -18.03 16.98 -13.77
N PRO A 74 -19.16 17.39 -13.16
CA PRO A 74 -19.19 18.50 -12.22
C PRO A 74 -18.25 18.33 -11.02
N ASP A 75 -17.61 19.42 -10.60
CA ASP A 75 -16.61 19.42 -9.51
C ASP A 75 -17.16 18.83 -8.21
N MET A 76 -18.42 19.12 -7.86
CA MET A 76 -19.07 18.55 -6.67
C MET A 76 -19.10 17.01 -6.66
N VAL A 77 -19.21 16.38 -7.84
CA VAL A 77 -19.17 14.92 -7.98
C VAL A 77 -17.74 14.40 -7.89
N ILE A 78 -16.79 15.12 -8.48
CA ILE A 78 -15.35 14.80 -8.41
C ILE A 78 -14.86 14.84 -6.96
N ASP A 79 -15.23 15.87 -6.21
CA ASP A 79 -14.83 16.03 -4.81
C ASP A 79 -15.39 14.90 -3.94
N ARG A 80 -16.67 14.55 -4.14
CA ARG A 80 -17.27 13.42 -3.43
C ARG A 80 -16.60 12.10 -3.79
N ALA A 81 -16.22 11.90 -5.05
CA ALA A 81 -15.50 10.70 -5.48
C ALA A 81 -14.09 10.62 -4.86
N LYS A 82 -13.39 11.75 -4.72
CA LYS A 82 -12.09 11.83 -4.02
C LYS A 82 -12.23 11.43 -2.56
N GLU A 83 -13.24 11.91 -1.85
CA GLU A 83 -13.49 11.51 -0.45
C GLU A 83 -13.72 10.01 -0.31
N ILE A 84 -14.56 9.42 -1.17
CA ILE A 84 -14.85 7.98 -1.13
C ILE A 84 -13.60 7.17 -1.44
N MET A 85 -12.77 7.63 -2.39
CA MET A 85 -11.51 6.96 -2.71
C MET A 85 -10.55 6.91 -1.52
N ILE A 86 -10.44 8.02 -0.77
CA ILE A 86 -9.64 8.06 0.47
C ILE A 86 -10.18 7.05 1.49
N GLN A 87 -11.50 7.03 1.71
CA GLN A 87 -12.14 6.08 2.63
C GLN A 87 -11.89 4.61 2.24
N LEU A 88 -11.94 4.29 0.95
CA LEU A 88 -11.67 2.94 0.45
C LEU A 88 -10.20 2.57 0.60
N CYS A 89 -9.27 3.48 0.32
CA CYS A 89 -7.85 3.23 0.54
C CYS A 89 -7.52 3.01 2.02
N ASP A 90 -8.11 3.79 2.93
CA ASP A 90 -7.90 3.62 4.37
C ASP A 90 -8.44 2.27 4.85
N ASN A 91 -9.61 1.85 4.35
CA ASN A 91 -10.18 0.54 4.67
C ASN A 91 -9.35 -0.63 4.09
N ASP A 92 -8.85 -0.51 2.87
CA ASP A 92 -7.95 -1.52 2.27
C ASP A 92 -6.63 -1.65 3.05
N ILE A 93 -6.10 -0.54 3.59
CA ILE A 93 -4.92 -0.56 4.46
C ILE A 93 -5.25 -1.28 5.77
N LEU A 94 -6.40 -0.99 6.38
CA LEU A 94 -6.83 -1.64 7.62
C LEU A 94 -7.06 -3.15 7.43
N GLU A 95 -7.67 -3.58 6.32
CA GLU A 95 -7.83 -5.00 5.99
C GLU A 95 -6.49 -5.67 5.71
N LYS A 96 -5.57 -5.01 4.98
CA LYS A 96 -4.21 -5.54 4.76
C LYS A 96 -3.43 -5.68 6.06
N VAL A 97 -3.47 -4.70 6.96
CA VAL A 97 -2.82 -4.79 8.28
C VAL A 97 -3.42 -5.91 9.13
N GLN A 98 -4.74 -6.11 9.10
CA GLN A 98 -5.39 -7.22 9.81
C GLN A 98 -5.02 -8.59 9.21
N SER A 99 -4.95 -8.72 7.88
CA SER A 99 -4.54 -9.96 7.23
C SER A 99 -3.07 -10.32 7.48
N ILE A 100 -2.16 -9.34 7.55
CA ILE A 100 -0.75 -9.54 7.93
C ILE A 100 -0.64 -10.03 9.40
N ALA A 101 -1.50 -9.55 10.29
CA ALA A 101 -1.53 -9.99 11.69
C ALA A 101 -2.07 -11.43 11.87
N ILE A 102 -2.82 -11.95 10.90
CA ILE A 102 -3.39 -13.31 10.95
C ILE A 102 -2.42 -14.35 10.37
N ASP A 103 -1.54 -13.97 9.44
CA ASP A 103 -0.65 -14.89 8.72
C ASP A 103 0.62 -15.30 9.50
N GLN A 104 0.83 -14.79 10.73
CA GLN A 104 1.93 -15.24 11.61
C GLN A 104 1.59 -16.46 12.48
N LYS A 105 0.43 -17.08 12.30
CA LYS A 105 0.04 -18.31 13.02
C LYS A 105 -0.33 -19.45 12.08
N GLU A 106 0.58 -19.90 11.21
CA GLU A 106 0.72 -21.33 10.85
C GLU A 106 1.85 -21.59 9.85
N THR A 107 3.06 -21.89 10.34
CA THR A 107 3.94 -22.88 9.69
C THR A 107 4.79 -23.59 10.74
N LYS A 108 4.34 -24.75 11.20
CA LYS A 108 5.20 -25.78 11.80
C LYS A 108 5.82 -26.59 10.67
N HIS A 109 7.14 -26.52 10.46
CA HIS A 109 7.95 -27.66 10.02
C HIS A 109 9.46 -27.49 10.33
N LYS A 110 9.92 -28.33 11.27
CA LYS A 110 11.23 -29.01 11.41
C LYS A 110 12.56 -28.25 11.20
N ALA A 111 13.20 -27.99 12.35
CA ALA A 111 14.60 -28.25 12.75
C ALA A 111 15.74 -28.23 11.71
N VAL A 112 16.65 -27.25 11.86
CA VAL A 112 18.11 -27.44 11.75
C VAL A 112 18.80 -26.52 12.79
N LYS A 113 19.70 -27.10 13.59
CA LYS A 113 20.61 -26.43 14.55
C LYS A 113 21.76 -25.77 13.81
N TYR A 114 22.12 -24.53 14.16
CA TYR A 114 23.51 -24.03 14.22
C TYR A 114 23.62 -22.93 15.29
N ASP A 115 24.82 -22.79 15.84
CA ASP A 115 25.16 -22.35 17.19
C ASP A 115 24.82 -20.91 17.59
N GLU A 116 24.55 -20.75 18.89
CA GLU A 116 24.70 -19.51 19.65
C GLU A 116 26.17 -19.06 19.54
N VAL A 117 26.44 -17.89 18.96
CA VAL A 117 26.98 -16.70 19.65
C VAL A 117 26.90 -15.52 18.67
N ASP A 118 26.67 -14.33 19.22
CA ASP A 118 27.01 -13.03 18.62
C ASP A 118 25.97 -12.38 17.69
N LEU A 119 24.95 -11.77 18.29
CA LEU A 119 24.33 -10.53 17.77
C LEU A 119 23.69 -9.67 18.88
N SER A 120 24.13 -9.85 20.14
CA SER A 120 23.68 -9.07 21.30
C SER A 120 24.44 -7.75 21.49
N GLN A 121 25.22 -7.31 20.50
CA GLN A 121 25.93 -6.04 20.52
C GLN A 121 25.93 -5.38 19.14
N MET A 122 24.87 -4.60 18.86
CA MET A 122 24.74 -3.49 17.89
C MET A 122 23.26 -3.45 17.45
N SER A 123 22.36 -2.88 18.25
CA SER A 123 21.93 -1.48 18.11
C SER A 123 20.90 -1.25 19.23
N LEU A 124 21.13 -0.60 20.38
CA LEU A 124 21.76 0.70 20.69
C LEU A 124 21.25 1.90 19.89
N PHE A 125 20.16 1.71 19.14
CA PHE A 125 19.22 2.75 18.78
C PHE A 125 17.84 2.25 19.20
N ASP A 126 17.37 2.76 20.33
CA ASP A 126 16.03 2.61 20.85
C ASP A 126 15.08 3.39 19.92
N THR A 127 14.80 2.83 18.74
CA THR A 127 13.80 3.41 17.84
C THR A 127 12.45 3.11 18.45
N VAL A 128 11.89 4.10 19.17
CA VAL A 128 10.49 4.11 19.56
C VAL A 128 9.68 3.71 18.32
N THR A 129 9.08 2.53 18.38
CA THR A 129 8.28 2.01 17.28
C THR A 129 6.91 2.65 17.34
N ASP A 130 6.23 2.73 16.20
CA ASP A 130 4.86 3.25 16.17
C ASP A 130 3.94 2.46 17.12
N GLU A 131 4.26 1.19 17.37
CA GLU A 131 3.57 0.31 18.33
C GLU A 131 3.66 0.79 19.79
N ASP A 132 4.79 1.38 20.20
CA ASP A 132 4.97 1.86 21.58
C ASP A 132 4.05 3.06 21.88
N VAL A 133 3.91 3.96 20.91
CA VAL A 133 3.00 5.11 21.00
C VAL A 133 1.54 4.66 20.92
N LEU A 134 1.25 3.68 20.07
CA LEU A 134 -0.10 3.11 19.93
C LEU A 134 -0.56 2.39 21.20
N ASN A 135 0.32 1.66 21.88
CA ASN A 135 0.00 1.01 23.15
C ASN A 135 -0.22 2.05 24.25
N GLU A 136 0.64 3.07 24.32
CA GLU A 136 0.50 4.16 25.29
C GLU A 136 -0.82 4.94 25.10
N LEU A 137 -1.29 5.11 23.87
CA LEU A 137 -2.58 5.76 23.59
C LEU A 137 -3.78 4.87 23.96
N LYS A 138 -3.68 3.55 23.81
CA LYS A 138 -4.74 2.60 24.19
C LYS A 138 -4.93 2.51 25.70
N GLU A 139 -3.86 2.63 26.45
CA GLU A 139 -3.88 2.57 27.92
C GLU A 139 -4.22 3.92 28.57
N LEU A 140 -4.26 5.01 27.78
CA LEU A 140 -4.54 6.33 28.30
C LEU A 140 -6.04 6.53 28.60
N ASP A 141 -6.35 6.75 29.88
CA ASP A 141 -7.71 7.08 30.30
C ASP A 141 -7.97 8.59 30.25
N VAL A 142 -8.72 9.01 29.23
CA VAL A 142 -9.06 10.42 28.99
C VAL A 142 -10.03 10.97 30.05
N SER A 143 -10.78 10.10 30.74
CA SER A 143 -11.80 10.53 31.71
C SER A 143 -11.22 11.05 33.03
N THR A 144 -9.97 10.69 33.32
CA THR A 144 -9.26 11.05 34.55
C THR A 144 -8.22 12.15 34.36
N LEU A 145 -7.98 12.58 33.12
CA LEU A 145 -6.99 13.61 32.82
C LEU A 145 -7.54 15.02 32.99
N THR A 146 -6.72 15.89 33.56
CA THR A 146 -6.98 17.33 33.48
C THR A 146 -6.71 17.83 32.06
N PRO A 147 -7.37 18.91 31.60
CA PRO A 147 -7.10 19.48 30.28
C PRO A 147 -5.63 19.82 30.03
N LEU A 148 -4.89 20.20 31.08
CA LEU A 148 -3.46 20.49 31.01
C LEU A 148 -2.62 19.21 30.82
N ASP A 149 -2.95 18.15 31.55
CA ASP A 149 -2.27 16.85 31.43
C ASP A 149 -2.52 16.20 30.07
N ALA A 150 -3.73 16.34 29.54
CA ALA A 150 -4.06 15.89 28.19
C ALA A 150 -3.20 16.59 27.13
N LEU A 151 -3.09 17.92 27.21
CA LEU A 151 -2.24 18.72 26.30
C LEU A 151 -0.76 18.32 26.41
N ASN A 152 -0.24 18.15 27.63
CA ASN A 152 1.13 17.71 27.86
C ASN A 152 1.39 16.30 27.33
N THR A 153 0.42 15.40 27.48
CA THR A 153 0.51 14.02 26.98
C THR A 153 0.55 13.98 25.47
N ILE A 154 -0.34 14.72 24.79
CA ILE A 154 -0.36 14.85 23.33
C ILE A 154 0.96 15.43 22.81
N TYR A 155 1.47 16.48 23.46
CA TYR A 155 2.76 17.09 23.09
C TYR A 155 3.92 16.09 23.18
N ARG A 156 3.96 15.29 24.25
CA ARG A 156 4.98 14.25 24.43
C ARG A 156 4.90 13.17 23.36
N LEU A 157 3.71 12.67 23.05
CA LEU A 157 3.50 11.66 22.00
C LEU A 157 3.88 12.20 20.61
N GLN A 158 3.54 13.46 20.32
CA GLN A 158 3.90 14.11 19.07
C GLN A 158 5.42 14.25 18.91
N ASN A 159 6.14 14.59 19.99
CA ASN A 159 7.60 14.66 19.97
C ASN A 159 8.27 13.30 19.78
N LYS A 160 7.72 12.24 20.39
CA LYS A 160 8.20 10.86 20.17
C LYS A 160 8.13 10.46 18.69
N LEU A 161 7.07 10.87 17.97
CA LEU A 161 6.93 10.60 16.54
C LEU A 161 7.78 11.52 15.65
N LYS A 162 8.02 12.77 16.07
CA LYS A 162 8.80 13.75 15.29
C LYS A 162 10.31 13.56 15.40
N ASN A 163 10.83 13.10 16.53
CA ASN A 163 12.27 12.84 16.74
C ASN A 163 12.77 11.55 16.06
N ARG A 164 12.10 11.11 14.99
CA ARG A 164 12.43 9.91 14.20
C ARG A 164 13.55 10.15 13.17
N TRP A 165 14.23 11.30 13.24
CA TRP A 165 15.29 11.74 12.31
C TRP A 165 16.47 12.33 13.09
#